data_AF-A0A2T8HQJ7-F1
#
_entry.id   AF-A0A2T8HQJ7-F1
#
_cell.length_a   1.000
_cell.length_b   1.000
_cell.length_c   1.000
_cell.angle_alpha   90.00
_cell.angle_beta   90.00
_cell.angle_gamma   90.00
#
_symmetry.space_group_name_H-M   'P 1'
#
loop_
_entity.id
_entity.type
_entity.pdbx_description
1 polymer ?
#
loop_
_entity_poly.entity_id
_entity_poly.type
_entity_poly.pdbx_seq_one_letter_code
_entity_poly.pdbx_strand_id
1 'polypeptide(L)'
;MNARKLARTRRPVNPRGSLVAYELLDAHFDQFSFRGKMTDTFAVGSTVYFPVVQECANGAERWIEIPAEGQDPHELEGPAPGVEITEPGHSH
;
A
#
# COMPACT_ATOMS: atom_id res chain seq x y z
N MET A 1 -34.28 16.23 -13.48
CA MET A 1 -33.82 17.54 -14.00
C MET A 1 -32.83 18.15 -13.01
N ASN A 2 -31.58 18.30 -13.45
CA ASN A 2 -30.54 19.25 -13.06
C ASN A 2 -30.28 19.62 -11.59
N ALA A 3 -29.07 19.29 -11.14
CA ALA A 3 -28.16 20.27 -10.56
C ALA A 3 -26.70 20.00 -11.01
N ARG A 4 -26.33 20.57 -12.18
CA ARG A 4 -24.93 20.79 -12.57
C ARG A 4 -24.45 22.08 -11.89
N LYS A 5 -23.43 22.01 -11.04
CA LYS A 5 -22.30 22.98 -10.94
C LYS A 5 -21.31 22.47 -9.89
N LEU A 6 -20.26 21.76 -10.30
CA LEU A 6 -18.96 22.39 -10.61
C LEU A 6 -18.27 22.98 -9.37
N ALA A 7 -17.85 22.13 -8.43
CA ALA A 7 -16.72 22.43 -7.56
C ALA A 7 -15.50 21.73 -8.14
N ARG A 8 -14.94 22.34 -9.20
CA ARG A 8 -13.54 22.14 -9.60
C ARG A 8 -12.69 22.50 -8.38
N THR A 9 -12.23 21.51 -7.63
CA THR A 9 -10.98 21.66 -6.90
C THR A 9 -9.92 21.89 -7.96
N ARG A 10 -9.48 23.14 -8.13
CA ARG A 10 -8.33 23.44 -8.99
C ARG A 10 -7.15 22.73 -8.35
N ARG A 11 -6.79 21.55 -8.85
CA ARG A 11 -5.49 20.96 -8.54
C ARG A 11 -4.43 22.00 -8.90
N PRO A 12 -3.38 22.20 -8.10
CA PRO A 12 -2.32 23.13 -8.44
C PRO A 12 -1.77 22.73 -9.82
N VAL A 13 -1.75 23.68 -10.74
CA VAL A 13 -1.33 23.49 -12.13
C VAL A 13 0.02 24.20 -12.30
N ASN A 14 1.04 23.51 -12.80
CA ASN A 14 2.30 24.12 -13.22
C ASN A 14 2.02 25.16 -14.33
N PRO A 15 2.83 26.25 -14.49
CA PRO A 15 2.69 27.22 -15.59
C PRO A 15 2.54 26.66 -17.02
N ARG A 16 2.81 25.36 -17.26
CA ARG A 16 2.51 24.65 -18.51
C ARG A 16 1.13 23.98 -18.60
N GLY A 17 0.25 24.13 -17.61
CA GLY A 17 -1.09 23.54 -17.65
C GLY A 17 -1.24 22.14 -17.04
N SER A 18 -0.17 21.53 -16.52
CA SER A 18 -0.21 20.19 -15.91
C SER A 18 -0.66 20.22 -14.46
N LEU A 19 -1.63 19.38 -14.10
CA LEU A 19 -2.01 19.10 -12.71
C LEU A 19 -0.78 18.53 -11.98
N VAL A 20 -0.40 19.09 -10.83
CA VAL A 20 0.54 18.44 -9.90
C VAL A 20 -0.29 17.48 -9.05
N ALA A 21 -0.67 16.36 -9.65
CA ALA A 21 -0.70 15.11 -8.91
C ALA A 21 0.77 14.68 -8.81
N TYR A 22 1.24 14.28 -7.63
CA TYR A 22 2.53 13.62 -7.52
C TYR A 22 2.38 12.25 -8.18
N GLU A 23 2.49 12.21 -9.51
CA GLU A 23 2.51 10.97 -10.27
C GLU A 23 3.92 10.40 -10.19
N LEU A 24 4.04 9.25 -9.55
CA LEU A 24 5.27 8.48 -9.55
C LEU A 24 5.44 7.85 -10.94
N LEU A 25 6.48 8.27 -11.66
CA LEU A 25 6.80 7.71 -12.97
C LEU A 25 7.28 6.25 -12.82
N ASP A 26 6.95 5.39 -13.78
CA ASP A 26 7.27 3.95 -13.78
C ASP A 26 8.74 3.62 -13.48
N ALA A 27 9.68 4.50 -13.85
CA ALA A 27 11.12 4.31 -13.59
C ALA A 27 11.56 4.63 -12.15
N HIS A 28 10.63 5.01 -11.26
CA HIS A 28 10.91 5.44 -9.89
C HIS A 28 10.10 4.62 -8.90
N PHE A 29 10.61 4.55 -7.67
CA PHE A 29 9.86 4.07 -6.52
C PHE A 29 9.71 5.21 -5.51
N ASP A 30 8.68 5.12 -4.69
CA ASP A 30 8.49 5.99 -3.53
C ASP A 30 8.47 5.14 -2.25
N GLN A 31 8.74 5.76 -1.11
CA GLN A 31 8.75 5.09 0.19
C GLN A 31 7.67 5.65 1.10
N PHE A 32 6.76 4.77 1.52
CA PHE A 32 5.76 5.07 2.53
C PHE A 32 6.19 4.50 3.88
N SER A 33 6.10 5.30 4.94
CA SER A 33 6.44 4.86 6.30
C SER A 33 5.24 5.02 7.22
N PHE A 34 4.89 3.96 7.95
CA PHE A 34 3.92 3.99 9.04
C PHE A 34 4.55 3.38 10.29
N ARG A 35 4.01 3.72 11.46
CA ARG A 35 4.48 3.17 12.74
C ARG A 35 3.33 2.47 13.45
N GLY A 36 3.50 1.17 13.68
CA GLY A 36 2.63 0.35 14.51
C GLY A 36 3.36 -0.19 15.74
N LYS A 37 2.61 -0.71 16.71
CA LYS A 37 3.16 -1.50 17.82
C LYS A 37 2.62 -2.92 17.69
N MET A 38 3.52 -3.90 17.66
CA MET A 38 3.12 -5.30 17.79
C MET A 38 2.89 -5.63 19.27
N THR A 39 1.81 -6.34 19.56
CA THR A 39 1.45 -6.78 20.91
C THR A 39 1.63 -8.30 21.04
N ASP A 40 1.48 -8.81 22.25
CA ASP A 40 1.45 -10.24 22.60
C ASP A 40 0.25 -11.01 22.01
N THR A 41 -0.65 -10.31 21.33
CA THR A 41 -1.80 -10.91 20.61
C THR A 41 -1.36 -11.70 19.38
N PHE A 42 -0.18 -11.42 18.82
CA PHE A 42 0.36 -12.16 17.69
C PHE A 42 1.26 -13.29 18.18
N ALA A 43 1.00 -14.51 17.72
CA ALA A 43 1.79 -15.67 18.10
C ALA A 43 3.18 -15.66 17.43
N VAL A 44 4.20 -16.12 18.13
CA VAL A 44 5.51 -16.40 17.53
C VAL A 44 5.36 -17.46 16.44
N GLY A 45 6.06 -17.27 15.32
CA GLY A 45 5.96 -18.10 14.11
C GLY A 45 4.74 -17.78 13.24
N SER A 46 3.86 -16.86 13.66
CA SER A 46 2.79 -16.37 12.79
C SER A 46 3.29 -15.26 11.87
N THR A 47 2.66 -15.12 10.71
CA THR A 47 2.90 -13.99 9.79
C THR A 47 1.73 -13.01 9.86
N VAL A 48 2.04 -11.74 10.08
CA VAL A 48 1.07 -10.63 10.00
C VAL A 48 1.15 -10.04 8.60
N TYR A 49 0.05 -10.12 7.86
CA TYR A 49 -0.05 -9.55 6.52
C TYR A 49 -0.63 -8.14 6.53
N PHE A 50 -0.13 -7.30 5.65
CA PHE A 50 -0.55 -5.91 5.46
C PHE A 50 -1.10 -5.73 4.05
N PRO A 51 -2.40 -5.97 3.79
CA PRO A 51 -2.99 -5.74 2.49
C PRO A 51 -2.92 -4.25 2.10
N VAL A 52 -2.40 -3.96 0.91
CA VAL A 52 -2.23 -2.60 0.39
C VAL A 52 -2.92 -2.44 -0.96
N VAL A 53 -3.62 -1.33 -1.14
CA VAL A 53 -4.08 -0.86 -2.45
C VAL A 53 -3.29 0.39 -2.82
N GLN A 54 -2.58 0.34 -3.93
CA GLN A 54 -1.86 1.49 -4.48
C GLN A 54 -2.74 2.16 -5.52
N GLU A 55 -3.16 3.40 -5.25
CA GLU A 55 -3.89 4.20 -6.23
C GLU A 55 -2.92 4.91 -7.19
N CYS A 56 -3.17 4.78 -8.49
CA CYS A 56 -2.40 5.39 -9.56
C CYS A 56 -3.27 6.33 -10.38
N ALA A 57 -2.66 7.18 -11.23
CA ALA A 57 -3.39 8.15 -12.04
C ALA A 57 -4.52 7.56 -12.89
N ASN A 58 -4.31 6.34 -13.39
CA ASN A 58 -5.19 5.65 -14.34
C ASN A 58 -5.63 4.25 -13.86
N GLY A 59 -5.52 3.93 -12.57
CA GLY A 59 -5.86 2.60 -12.08
C GLY A 59 -5.49 2.38 -10.62
N ALA A 60 -5.48 1.11 -10.21
CA ALA A 60 -5.03 0.71 -8.89
C ALA A 60 -4.35 -0.66 -8.94
N GLU A 61 -3.28 -0.81 -8.17
CA GLU A 61 -2.60 -2.09 -7.95
C GLU A 61 -3.03 -2.66 -6.59
N ARG A 62 -3.22 -3.99 -6.52
CA ARG A 62 -3.85 -4.64 -5.35
C ARG A 62 -2.96 -5.73 -4.79
N TRP A 63 -2.14 -5.35 -3.81
CA TRP A 63 -1.28 -6.25 -3.04
C TRP A 63 -2.03 -6.77 -1.80
N ILE A 64 -3.05 -7.60 -2.03
CA ILE A 64 -4.02 -8.00 -1.00
C ILE A 64 -4.20 -9.50 -0.85
N GLU A 65 -3.53 -10.30 -1.67
CA GLU A 65 -3.65 -11.76 -1.64
C GLU A 65 -2.86 -12.34 -0.47
N ILE A 66 -3.50 -13.21 0.30
CA ILE A 66 -2.89 -13.92 1.43
C ILE A 66 -2.72 -15.38 1.00
N PRO A 67 -1.51 -15.96 1.09
CA PRO A 67 -1.26 -17.33 0.70
C PRO A 67 -2.06 -18.30 1.58
N ALA A 68 -2.59 -19.35 0.94
CA ALA A 68 -3.13 -20.49 1.67
C ALA A 68 -2.01 -21.21 2.45
N GLU A 69 -2.38 -22.04 3.43
CA GLU A 69 -1.41 -22.82 4.20
C GLU A 69 -0.56 -23.70 3.27
N GLY A 70 0.76 -23.54 3.34
CA GLY A 70 1.72 -24.28 2.51
C GLY A 70 1.86 -23.80 1.06
N GLN A 71 1.15 -22.74 0.66
CA GLN A 71 1.33 -22.11 -0.66
C GLN A 71 2.56 -21.21 -0.65
N ASP A 72 3.31 -21.20 -1.77
CA ASP A 72 4.38 -20.23 -1.97
C ASP A 72 3.78 -18.84 -2.28
N PRO A 73 4.05 -17.80 -1.46
CA PRO A 73 3.56 -16.44 -1.71
C PRO A 73 4.01 -15.86 -3.06
N HIS A 74 5.10 -16.35 -3.64
CA HIS A 74 5.60 -15.92 -4.94
C HIS A 74 4.77 -16.43 -6.12
N GLU A 75 3.86 -17.38 -5.88
CA GLU A 75 2.90 -17.84 -6.89
C GLU A 75 1.64 -16.95 -6.96
N LEU A 76 1.48 -16.02 -6.02
CA LEU A 76 0.40 -15.03 -6.04
C LEU A 76 0.75 -13.87 -6.97
N GLU A 77 -0.25 -13.31 -7.64
CA GLU A 77 -0.08 -12.17 -8.55
C GLU A 77 0.11 -10.86 -7.75
N GLY A 78 -0.64 -10.72 -6.64
CA GLY A 78 -0.61 -9.55 -5.78
C GLY A 78 -0.45 -9.90 -4.30
N PRO A 79 0.66 -10.56 -3.89
CA PRO A 79 0.85 -10.98 -2.51
C PRO A 79 0.90 -9.76 -1.59
N ALA A 80 0.10 -9.81 -0.52
CA ALA A 80 0.19 -8.82 0.54
C ALA A 80 1.56 -8.93 1.25
N PRO A 81 2.23 -7.80 1.54
CA PRO A 81 3.44 -7.81 2.36
C PRO A 81 3.22 -8.50 3.71
N GLY A 82 4.10 -9.45 4.05
CA GLY A 82 4.06 -10.21 5.30
C GLY A 82 5.23 -9.87 6.23
N VAL A 83 4.96 -9.84 7.54
CA VAL A 83 5.99 -9.75 8.59
C VAL A 83 5.85 -10.97 9.49
N GLU A 84 6.90 -11.80 9.56
CA GLU A 84 6.98 -12.93 10.47
C GLU A 84 7.26 -12.43 11.90
N ILE A 85 6.48 -12.95 12.87
CA ILE A 85 6.67 -12.67 14.29
C ILE A 85 7.67 -13.66 14.85
N THR A 86 8.87 -13.17 15.15
CA THR A 86 9.92 -13.96 15.79
C THR A 86 9.81 -13.91 17.31
N GLU A 87 10.60 -14.73 18.00
CA GLU A 87 10.81 -14.55 19.43
C GLU A 87 11.30 -13.12 19.74
N PRO A 88 10.93 -12.56 20.90
CA PRO A 88 11.44 -11.26 21.33
C PRO A 88 12.97 -11.29 21.35
N GLY A 89 13.60 -10.38 20.62
CA GLY A 89 15.05 -10.23 20.69
C GLY A 89 15.48 -9.83 22.10
N HIS A 90 16.49 -10.51 22.66
CA HIS A 90 17.20 -10.04 23.84
C HIS A 90 18.10 -8.85 23.45
N SER A 91 17.50 -7.67 23.24
CA SER A 91 18.28 -6.44 23.11
C SER A 91 18.59 -5.91 24.49
N HIS A 92 19.90 -5.77 24.77
CA HIS A 92 20.42 -4.89 25.81
C HIS A 92 20.07 -3.43 25.52
#